data_AF-A0A4U1LQ73-F1
#
_entry.id   AF-A0A4U1LQ73-F1
#
_cell.length_a   1.000
_cell.length_b   1.000
_cell.length_c   1.000
_cell.angle_alpha   90.00
_cell.angle_beta   90.00
_cell.angle_gamma   90.00
#
_symmetry.space_group_name_H-M   'P 1'
#
loop_
_entity.id
_entity.type
_entity.pdbx_description
1 polymer ?
#
loop_
_entity_poly.entity_id
_entity_poly.type
_entity_poly.pdbx_seq_one_letter_code
_entity_poly.pdbx_strand_id
1 'polypeptide(L)'
;MTAAHPSFNFANDTNADTGIYRPAADELAIITGGYEALRADEYSTGNTQIIVQNRLAVGKSTTDNTGYSGPNTHSTLEVSGSMATAITVTTGNITLDETHHTIILGGAHNVTLPDASTCTGRMYVIKNTIALTASISTYEDLLGVSVTLIPYQGVIWIQSDGTKWQLINKL
;
A
#
# COMPACT_ATOMS: atom_id res chain seq x y z
N MET A 1 26.33 19.31 2.03
CA MET A 1 25.72 18.58 0.90
C MET A 1 24.22 18.75 0.99
N THR A 2 23.56 18.96 -0.14
CA THR A 2 22.10 19.15 -0.24
C THR A 2 21.58 18.44 -1.48
N ALA A 3 20.26 18.40 -1.68
CA ALA A 3 19.70 17.92 -2.94
C ALA A 3 20.24 18.73 -4.14
N ALA A 4 20.40 20.05 -4.02
CA ALA A 4 20.95 20.87 -5.11
C ALA A 4 22.45 20.65 -5.36
N HIS A 5 23.19 20.08 -4.40
CA HIS A 5 24.62 19.80 -4.51
C HIS A 5 24.97 18.54 -3.71
N PRO A 6 24.76 17.34 -4.28
CA PRO A 6 25.07 16.08 -3.63
C PRO A 6 26.59 15.85 -3.53
N SER A 7 27.01 15.02 -2.58
CA SER A 7 28.43 14.77 -2.33
C SER A 7 29.09 13.93 -3.42
N PHE A 8 28.36 12.96 -3.94
CA PHE A 8 28.76 12.26 -5.16
C PHE A 8 27.90 12.82 -6.29
N ASN A 9 28.52 13.52 -7.22
CA ASN A 9 27.88 14.07 -8.41
C ASN A 9 28.62 13.61 -9.68
N PHE A 10 28.05 13.88 -10.84
CA PHE A 10 28.60 13.45 -12.12
C PHE A 10 29.36 14.60 -12.80
N ALA A 11 30.54 14.30 -13.36
CA ALA A 11 31.41 15.32 -13.95
C ALA A 11 30.82 16.08 -15.16
N ASN A 12 29.84 15.47 -15.86
CA ASN A 12 29.15 16.08 -17.01
C ASN A 12 27.75 16.59 -16.66
N ASP A 13 27.42 16.69 -15.38
CA ASP A 13 26.25 17.39 -14.89
C ASP A 13 26.63 18.84 -14.59
N THR A 14 26.29 19.75 -15.51
CA THR A 14 26.70 21.15 -15.47
C THR A 14 26.26 21.87 -14.19
N ASN A 15 25.13 21.47 -13.60
CA ASN A 15 24.61 22.07 -12.37
C ASN A 15 25.05 21.29 -11.12
N ALA A 16 25.71 20.14 -11.32
CA ALA A 16 26.10 19.19 -10.27
C ALA A 16 24.95 18.91 -9.28
N ASP A 17 23.74 18.76 -9.80
CA ASP A 17 22.49 18.60 -9.06
C ASP A 17 21.93 17.17 -9.13
N THR A 18 22.67 16.24 -9.75
CA THR A 18 22.33 14.83 -9.90
C THR A 18 23.39 13.98 -9.23
N GLY A 19 22.99 13.07 -8.35
CA GLY A 19 23.95 12.37 -7.51
C GLY A 19 23.40 11.70 -6.26
N ILE A 20 24.27 11.51 -5.26
CA ILE A 20 23.95 10.86 -3.99
C ILE A 20 24.43 11.72 -2.81
N TYR A 21 23.57 11.89 -1.80
CA TYR A 21 23.90 12.61 -0.56
C TYR A 21 23.20 12.02 0.67
N ARG A 22 23.51 12.58 1.83
CA ARG A 22 22.95 12.24 3.13
C ARG A 22 22.07 13.40 3.59
N PRO A 23 20.74 13.25 3.57
CA PRO A 23 19.82 14.29 4.03
C PRO A 23 19.84 14.48 5.55
N ALA A 24 20.06 13.41 6.32
CA ALA A 24 20.20 13.43 7.76
C ALA A 24 21.17 12.34 8.28
N ALA A 25 21.23 12.17 9.60
CA ALA A 25 21.90 11.02 10.21
C ALA A 25 21.25 9.73 9.69
N ASP A 26 22.08 8.74 9.38
CA ASP A 26 21.65 7.38 8.98
C ASP A 26 20.69 7.27 7.77
N GLU A 27 20.58 8.34 6.97
CA GLU A 27 19.82 8.38 5.71
C GLU A 27 20.74 8.49 4.47
N LEU A 28 20.25 8.00 3.32
CA LEU A 28 20.91 8.11 2.01
C LEU A 28 19.88 8.42 0.91
N ALA A 29 20.16 9.39 0.06
CA ALA A 29 19.25 9.82 -1.00
C ALA A 29 19.92 9.89 -2.38
N ILE A 30 19.16 9.51 -3.41
CA ILE A 30 19.48 9.64 -4.83
C ILE A 30 18.73 10.86 -5.39
N ILE A 31 19.47 11.73 -6.05
CA ILE A 31 19.00 12.99 -6.61
C ILE A 31 19.10 12.97 -8.13
N THR A 32 18.10 13.53 -8.79
CA THR A 32 18.08 13.83 -10.22
C THR A 32 17.59 15.26 -10.45
N GLY A 33 18.39 16.11 -11.10
CA GLY A 33 17.99 17.48 -11.44
C GLY A 33 17.67 18.36 -10.23
N GLY A 34 18.36 18.16 -9.09
CA GLY A 34 18.13 18.88 -7.85
C GLY A 34 16.94 18.38 -7.02
N TYR A 35 16.23 17.35 -7.47
CA TYR A 35 15.11 16.73 -6.76
C TYR A 35 15.44 15.31 -6.29
N GLU A 36 14.94 14.93 -5.13
CA GLU A 36 15.14 13.59 -4.59
C GLU A 36 14.19 12.58 -5.24
N ALA A 37 14.77 11.60 -5.95
CA ALA A 37 14.03 10.55 -6.61
C ALA A 37 13.73 9.37 -5.67
N LEU A 38 14.70 9.04 -4.81
CA LEU A 38 14.61 7.90 -3.89
C LEU A 38 15.43 8.16 -2.63
N ARG A 39 14.91 7.79 -1.46
CA ARG A 39 15.62 7.85 -0.18
C ARG A 39 15.51 6.54 0.58
N ALA A 40 16.64 6.07 1.10
CA ALA A 40 16.67 5.13 2.22
C ALA A 40 16.65 5.94 3.52
N ASP A 41 15.60 5.75 4.31
CA ASP A 41 15.25 6.57 5.47
C ASP A 41 15.20 5.70 6.73
N GLU A 42 15.80 6.16 7.83
CA GLU A 42 15.64 5.53 9.14
C GLU A 42 14.37 6.08 9.82
N TYR A 43 13.22 5.49 9.47
CA TYR A 43 11.92 5.93 9.99
C TYR A 43 11.82 5.83 11.52
N SER A 44 12.53 4.87 12.12
CA SER A 44 12.72 4.74 13.57
C SER A 44 14.00 3.95 13.85
N THR A 45 14.55 4.05 15.07
CA THR A 45 15.81 3.37 15.44
C THR A 45 15.81 1.90 15.04
N GLY A 46 16.72 1.55 14.12
CA GLY A 46 16.91 0.18 13.61
C GLY A 46 15.94 -0.28 12.52
N ASN A 47 15.01 0.57 12.07
CA ASN A 47 14.07 0.28 10.99
C ASN A 47 14.25 1.26 9.83
N THR A 48 14.48 0.74 8.63
CA THR A 48 14.65 1.53 7.42
C THR A 48 13.47 1.38 6.45
N GLN A 49 13.18 2.41 5.68
CA GLN A 49 12.22 2.38 4.57
C GLN A 49 12.83 2.95 3.28
N ILE A 50 12.23 2.59 2.14
CA ILE A 50 12.51 3.24 0.86
C ILE A 50 11.36 4.18 0.52
N ILE A 51 11.66 5.46 0.40
CA ILE A 51 10.72 6.50 -0.02
C ILE A 51 10.97 6.81 -1.49
N VAL A 52 9.90 6.77 -2.28
CA VAL A 52 9.87 7.28 -3.66
C VAL A 52 8.95 8.49 -3.67
N GLN A 53 9.50 9.69 -3.89
CA GLN A 53 8.76 10.93 -3.66
C GLN A 53 7.60 11.16 -4.64
N ASN A 54 7.68 10.58 -5.84
CA ASN A 54 6.69 10.80 -6.88
C ASN A 54 6.04 9.50 -7.33
N ARG A 55 6.79 8.64 -8.03
CA ARG A 55 6.22 7.49 -8.74
C ARG A 55 7.17 6.30 -8.76
N LEU A 56 6.61 5.11 -8.50
CA LEU A 56 7.28 3.84 -8.67
C LEU A 56 6.63 3.07 -9.82
N ALA A 57 7.41 2.76 -10.85
CA ALA A 57 7.00 1.86 -11.92
C ALA A 57 7.69 0.50 -11.77
N VAL A 58 6.92 -0.59 -11.84
CA VAL A 58 7.43 -1.97 -11.74
C VAL A 58 7.14 -2.72 -13.03
N GLY A 59 8.17 -3.37 -13.58
CA GLY A 59 8.07 -4.12 -14.83
C GLY A 59 8.04 -3.28 -16.10
N LYS A 60 8.44 -2.00 -16.01
CA LYS A 60 8.46 -1.04 -17.12
C LYS A 60 9.85 -0.90 -17.72
N SER A 61 9.97 -0.96 -19.05
CA SER A 61 11.23 -0.71 -19.76
C SER A 61 11.53 0.78 -19.85
N THR A 62 12.77 1.18 -19.56
CA THR A 62 13.22 2.58 -19.45
C THR A 62 13.88 3.13 -20.72
N THR A 63 13.83 2.41 -21.84
CA THR A 63 14.43 2.86 -23.12
C THR A 63 13.74 4.09 -23.73
N ASP A 64 12.73 4.64 -23.07
CA ASP A 64 11.99 5.80 -23.52
C ASP A 64 12.04 6.92 -22.45
N ASN A 65 13.07 7.77 -22.53
CA ASN A 65 13.08 9.06 -21.82
C ASN A 65 12.02 10.04 -22.37
N THR A 66 11.31 9.69 -23.46
CA THR A 66 10.17 10.44 -24.01
C THR A 66 8.82 9.92 -23.52
N GLY A 67 8.79 8.83 -22.74
CA GLY A 67 7.58 8.20 -22.21
C GLY A 67 6.99 8.86 -20.95
N TYR A 68 7.53 10.00 -20.51
CA TYR A 68 7.19 10.62 -19.23
C TYR A 68 6.76 12.11 -19.30
N SER A 69 6.66 12.71 -20.50
CA SER A 69 6.03 14.03 -20.68
C SER A 69 4.57 13.94 -21.14
N GLY A 70 3.93 12.79 -20.98
CA GLY A 70 2.58 12.52 -21.48
C GLY A 70 1.51 12.40 -20.39
N PRO A 71 0.26 12.86 -20.64
CA PRO A 71 -0.87 12.88 -19.69
C PRO A 71 -1.42 11.50 -19.28
N ASN A 72 -0.69 10.41 -19.49
CA ASN A 72 -1.26 9.05 -19.43
C ASN A 72 -0.72 8.17 -18.30
N THR A 73 -0.11 8.75 -17.26
CA THR A 73 0.25 7.97 -16.07
C THR A 73 0.04 8.75 -14.77
N HIS A 74 -1.07 8.45 -14.07
CA HIS A 74 -1.57 9.21 -12.92
C HIS A 74 -1.38 8.50 -11.56
N SER A 75 -0.86 7.28 -11.52
CA SER A 75 -0.73 6.50 -10.28
C SER A 75 0.65 6.69 -9.64
N THR A 76 0.70 6.75 -8.30
CA THR A 76 1.94 6.74 -7.52
C THR A 76 2.67 5.39 -7.61
N LEU A 77 1.91 4.29 -7.71
CA LEU A 77 2.41 2.96 -8.04
C LEU A 77 1.81 2.51 -9.39
N GLU A 78 2.68 2.19 -10.35
CA GLU A 78 2.32 1.66 -11.66
C GLU A 78 2.92 0.26 -11.82
N VAL A 79 2.08 -0.76 -11.95
CA VAL A 79 2.52 -2.15 -12.16
C VAL A 79 2.04 -2.57 -13.55
N SER A 80 2.97 -2.73 -14.50
CA SER A 80 2.61 -3.12 -15.87
C SER A 80 2.31 -4.62 -16.01
N GLY A 81 2.63 -5.41 -14.98
CA GLY A 81 2.41 -6.86 -14.93
C GLY A 81 1.37 -7.28 -13.90
N SER A 82 1.42 -8.55 -13.49
CA SER A 82 0.52 -9.10 -12.47
C SER A 82 0.89 -8.65 -11.06
N MET A 83 -0.12 -8.47 -10.20
CA MET A 83 0.01 -8.27 -8.76
C MET A 83 -0.57 -9.48 -8.03
N ALA A 84 0.26 -10.13 -7.21
CA ALA A 84 -0.20 -11.17 -6.28
C ALA A 84 -0.43 -10.56 -4.90
N THR A 85 -1.52 -10.94 -4.24
CA THR A 85 -1.84 -10.53 -2.87
C THR A 85 -1.97 -11.74 -1.94
N ALA A 86 -1.83 -11.53 -0.63
CA ALA A 86 -1.99 -12.61 0.34
C ALA A 86 -3.41 -13.21 0.28
N ILE A 87 -3.49 -14.53 0.37
CA ILE A 87 -4.77 -15.27 0.39
C ILE A 87 -4.73 -16.34 1.46
N THR A 88 -5.76 -16.39 2.31
CA THR A 88 -5.85 -17.32 3.44
C THR A 88 -7.23 -17.99 3.47
N VAL A 89 -7.27 -19.29 3.73
CA VAL A 89 -8.51 -20.03 4.02
C VAL A 89 -8.58 -20.28 5.51
N THR A 90 -9.66 -19.87 6.17
CA THR A 90 -9.75 -19.99 7.63
C THR A 90 -10.06 -21.42 8.08
N THR A 91 -9.35 -21.90 9.10
CA THR A 91 -9.63 -23.18 9.79
C THR A 91 -10.25 -22.99 11.18
N GLY A 92 -10.43 -21.73 11.59
CA GLY A 92 -11.05 -21.29 12.84
C GLY A 92 -11.21 -19.77 12.82
N ASN A 93 -11.57 -19.19 13.97
CA ASN A 93 -11.62 -17.72 14.12
C ASN A 93 -10.26 -17.09 13.78
N ILE A 94 -10.28 -15.88 13.23
CA ILE A 94 -9.07 -15.20 12.76
C ILE A 94 -9.09 -13.72 13.14
N THR A 95 -7.93 -13.20 13.51
CA THR A 95 -7.67 -11.75 13.63
C THR A 95 -6.84 -11.32 12.45
N LEU A 96 -7.28 -10.32 11.69
CA LEU A 96 -6.57 -9.82 10.53
C LEU A 96 -5.51 -8.80 10.93
N ASP A 97 -4.42 -8.80 10.17
CA ASP A 97 -3.27 -7.90 10.33
C ASP A 97 -2.71 -7.50 8.95
N GLU A 98 -1.53 -6.89 8.89
CA GLU A 98 -0.87 -6.46 7.65
C GLU A 98 -0.45 -7.61 6.72
N THR A 99 -0.44 -8.85 7.19
CA THR A 99 -0.07 -10.02 6.37
C THR A 99 -1.24 -10.57 5.56
N HIS A 100 -2.46 -10.09 5.81
CA HIS A 100 -3.69 -10.56 5.18
C HIS A 100 -4.17 -9.60 4.07
N HIS A 101 -4.88 -10.14 3.08
CA HIS A 101 -5.61 -9.34 2.07
C HIS A 101 -6.91 -10.03 1.68
N THR A 102 -6.84 -11.25 1.13
CA THR A 102 -8.01 -12.04 0.74
C THR A 102 -8.24 -13.17 1.73
N ILE A 103 -9.45 -13.25 2.29
CA ILE A 103 -9.85 -14.27 3.26
C ILE A 103 -11.00 -15.09 2.65
N ILE A 104 -10.85 -16.41 2.61
CA ILE A 104 -11.93 -17.34 2.28
C ILE A 104 -12.33 -18.04 3.58
N LEU A 105 -13.60 -17.95 3.95
CA LEU A 105 -14.09 -18.62 5.14
C LEU A 105 -14.22 -20.13 4.91
N GLY A 106 -13.51 -20.94 5.70
CA GLY A 106 -13.64 -22.40 5.71
C GLY A 106 -14.77 -22.92 6.62
N GLY A 107 -15.42 -22.03 7.36
CA GLY A 107 -16.51 -22.29 8.31
C GLY A 107 -17.14 -20.98 8.77
N ALA A 108 -18.14 -21.03 9.66
CA ALA A 108 -18.78 -19.85 10.23
C ALA A 108 -17.89 -19.22 11.33
N HIS A 109 -16.67 -18.87 10.93
CA HIS A 109 -15.62 -18.38 11.80
C HIS A 109 -15.74 -16.87 12.01
N ASN A 110 -15.44 -16.42 13.22
CA ASN A 110 -15.41 -15.00 13.55
C ASN A 110 -14.16 -14.36 12.93
N VAL A 111 -14.35 -13.20 12.30
CA VAL A 111 -13.26 -12.38 11.77
C VAL A 111 -13.10 -11.13 12.64
N THR A 112 -11.92 -10.93 13.21
CA THR A 112 -11.61 -9.72 13.97
C THR A 112 -10.77 -8.78 13.11
N LEU A 113 -11.27 -7.58 12.85
CA LEU A 113 -10.53 -6.52 12.16
C LEU A 113 -9.61 -5.78 13.14
N PRO A 114 -8.44 -5.29 12.70
CA PRO A 114 -7.62 -4.40 13.50
C PRO A 114 -8.31 -3.03 13.63
N ASP A 115 -7.87 -2.24 14.61
CA ASP A 115 -8.35 -0.87 14.78
C ASP A 115 -8.10 -0.05 13.50
N ALA A 116 -9.17 0.50 12.93
CA ALA A 116 -9.13 1.25 11.69
C ALA A 116 -8.13 2.41 11.75
N SER A 117 -7.97 3.04 12.91
CA SER A 117 -7.04 4.17 13.13
C SER A 117 -5.57 3.82 12.95
N THR A 118 -5.22 2.53 13.04
CA THR A 118 -3.84 2.05 12.88
C THR A 118 -3.51 1.65 11.43
N CYS A 119 -4.49 1.66 10.53
CA CYS A 119 -4.36 1.06 9.21
C CYS A 119 -5.16 1.76 8.11
N THR A 120 -5.23 3.09 8.11
CA THR A 120 -5.90 3.91 7.07
C THR A 120 -5.52 3.43 5.66
N GLY A 121 -6.53 3.21 4.82
CA GLY A 121 -6.38 2.75 3.45
C GLY A 121 -6.21 1.23 3.28
N ARG A 122 -5.99 0.45 4.37
CA ARG A 122 -5.89 -1.01 4.30
C ARG A 122 -7.20 -1.60 3.82
N MET A 123 -7.10 -2.56 2.90
CA MET A 123 -8.24 -3.25 2.31
C MET A 123 -8.21 -4.75 2.65
N TYR A 124 -9.40 -5.31 2.85
CA TYR A 124 -9.59 -6.76 2.90
C TYR A 124 -10.73 -7.18 1.96
N VAL A 125 -10.54 -8.33 1.31
CA VAL A 125 -11.58 -9.04 0.55
C VAL A 125 -11.96 -10.28 1.34
N ILE A 126 -13.22 -10.37 1.75
CA ILE A 126 -13.70 -11.49 2.57
C ILE A 126 -14.79 -12.22 1.80
N LYS A 127 -14.48 -13.47 1.43
CA LYS A 127 -15.38 -14.38 0.73
C LYS A 127 -15.95 -15.38 1.73
N ASN A 128 -17.25 -15.30 1.96
CA ASN A 128 -17.97 -16.28 2.73
C ASN A 128 -18.63 -17.30 1.78
N THR A 129 -18.05 -18.50 1.70
CA THR A 129 -18.58 -19.58 0.84
C THR A 129 -19.64 -20.44 1.52
N ILE A 130 -19.85 -20.25 2.82
CA ILE A 130 -20.70 -21.13 3.62
C ILE A 130 -22.17 -20.71 3.51
N ALA A 131 -23.09 -21.64 3.81
CA ALA A 131 -24.54 -21.38 3.81
C ALA A 131 -25.06 -20.71 5.10
N LEU A 132 -24.18 -20.04 5.84
CA LEU A 132 -24.47 -19.34 7.10
C LEU A 132 -23.80 -17.97 7.09
N THR A 133 -24.38 -17.00 7.79
CA THR A 133 -23.70 -15.73 8.06
C THR A 133 -22.54 -15.97 9.02
N ALA A 134 -21.45 -15.25 8.84
CA ALA A 134 -20.32 -15.25 9.76
C ALA A 134 -20.25 -13.90 10.49
N SER A 135 -19.68 -13.89 11.71
CA SER A 135 -19.51 -12.65 12.47
C SER A 135 -18.19 -11.96 12.12
N ILE A 136 -18.20 -10.63 12.17
CA ILE A 136 -17.03 -9.79 11.96
C ILE A 136 -17.04 -8.60 12.92
N SER A 137 -15.86 -8.04 13.23
CA SER A 137 -15.79 -6.69 13.82
C SER A 137 -16.63 -5.69 13.02
N THR A 138 -17.11 -4.65 13.70
CA THR A 138 -18.00 -3.66 13.08
C THR A 138 -17.39 -2.99 11.86
N TYR A 139 -18.17 -2.89 10.80
CA TYR A 139 -17.92 -2.03 9.64
C TYR A 139 -19.19 -1.25 9.29
N GLU A 140 -19.09 -0.16 8.55
CA GLU A 140 -20.21 0.63 8.08
C GLU A 140 -20.63 0.16 6.68
N ASP A 141 -21.93 -0.05 6.46
CA ASP A 141 -22.47 -0.42 5.14
C ASP A 141 -22.57 0.78 4.18
N LEU A 142 -23.20 0.57 3.01
CA LEU A 142 -23.37 1.60 1.98
C LEU A 142 -24.20 2.82 2.44
N LEU A 143 -24.94 2.69 3.54
CA LEU A 143 -25.76 3.75 4.13
C LEU A 143 -25.10 4.36 5.38
N GLY A 144 -23.89 3.91 5.76
CA GLY A 144 -23.22 4.34 6.97
C GLY A 144 -23.81 3.72 8.24
N VAL A 145 -24.44 2.55 8.13
CA VAL A 145 -25.00 1.80 9.26
C VAL A 145 -24.01 0.73 9.70
N SER A 146 -23.81 0.63 11.02
CA SER A 146 -22.90 -0.33 11.61
C SER A 146 -23.42 -1.76 11.47
N VAL A 147 -22.60 -2.63 10.87
CA VAL A 147 -22.88 -4.04 10.61
C VAL A 147 -21.76 -4.91 11.20
N THR A 148 -22.13 -6.09 11.70
CA THR A 148 -21.21 -7.06 12.35
C THR A 148 -21.31 -8.46 11.72
N LEU A 149 -21.86 -8.54 10.51
CA LEU A 149 -22.14 -9.79 9.82
C LEU A 149 -21.57 -9.78 8.42
N ILE A 150 -20.98 -10.91 8.03
CA ILE A 150 -20.64 -11.22 6.64
C ILE A 150 -21.80 -12.06 6.09
N PRO A 151 -22.45 -11.63 4.99
CA PRO A 151 -23.52 -12.38 4.36
C PRO A 151 -23.09 -13.81 4.00
N TYR A 152 -24.02 -14.76 4.07
CA TYR A 152 -23.77 -16.12 3.58
C TYR A 152 -23.60 -16.11 2.06
N GLN A 153 -22.77 -17.01 1.52
CA GLN A 153 -22.52 -17.13 0.08
C GLN A 153 -22.26 -15.78 -0.63
N GLY A 154 -21.50 -14.90 0.03
CA GLY A 154 -21.27 -13.52 -0.42
C GLY A 154 -19.82 -13.09 -0.33
N VAL A 155 -19.50 -11.97 -0.98
CA VAL A 155 -18.18 -11.33 -0.91
C VAL A 155 -18.35 -9.89 -0.46
N ILE A 156 -17.59 -9.48 0.54
CA ILE A 156 -17.46 -8.08 0.94
C ILE A 156 -16.03 -7.60 0.73
N TRP A 157 -15.91 -6.35 0.30
CA TRP A 157 -14.64 -5.63 0.29
C TRP A 157 -14.79 -4.47 1.25
N ILE A 158 -13.87 -4.39 2.19
CA ILE A 158 -13.86 -3.35 3.21
C ILE A 158 -12.53 -2.60 3.16
N GLN A 159 -12.57 -1.31 3.44
CA GLN A 159 -11.39 -0.46 3.51
C GLN A 159 -11.45 0.41 4.77
N SER A 160 -10.33 0.54 5.47
CA SER A 160 -10.22 1.49 6.58
C SER A 160 -10.14 2.93 6.05
N ASP A 161 -10.96 3.84 6.59
CA ASP A 161 -10.83 5.28 6.36
C ASP A 161 -9.96 5.99 7.42
N GLY A 162 -9.37 5.22 8.35
CA GLY A 162 -8.60 5.75 9.49
C GLY A 162 -9.43 6.02 10.74
N THR A 163 -10.75 5.79 10.70
CA THR A 163 -11.65 5.90 11.86
C THR A 163 -12.55 4.68 11.96
N LYS A 164 -13.05 4.17 10.83
CA LYS A 164 -13.95 3.04 10.72
C LYS A 164 -13.58 2.18 9.51
N TRP A 165 -14.06 0.94 9.52
CA TRP A 165 -14.06 0.08 8.34
C TRP A 165 -15.29 0.38 7.49
N GLN A 166 -15.09 0.65 6.21
CA GLN A 166 -16.15 1.02 5.26
C GLN A 166 -16.38 -0.12 4.27
N LEU A 167 -17.63 -0.50 4.02
CA LEU A 167 -18.00 -1.40 2.92
C LEU A 167 -17.88 -0.64 1.59
N ILE A 168 -16.91 -1.04 0.77
CA ILE A 168 -16.65 -0.38 -0.53
C ILE A 168 -17.12 -1.20 -1.73
N ASN A 169 -17.38 -2.50 -1.54
CA ASN A 169 -17.99 -3.35 -2.55
C ASN A 169 -18.70 -4.54 -1.89
N LYS A 170 -19.82 -4.93 -2.49
CA LYS A 170 -20.56 -6.14 -2.15
C LYS A 170 -21.08 -6.78 -3.43
N LEU A 171 -20.89 -8.09 -3.56
CA LEU A 171 -21.47 -8.93 -4.60
C LEU A 171 -22.58 -9.81 -4.02
#